data_AF-A0A484AM67-F1
#
_entry.id   AF-A0A484AM67-F1
#
_cell.length_a   1.000
_cell.length_b   1.000
_cell.length_c   1.000
_cell.angle_alpha   90.00
_cell.angle_beta   90.00
_cell.angle_gamma   90.00
#
_symmetry.space_group_name_H-M   'P 1'
#
loop_
_entity.id
_entity.type
_entity.pdbx_description
1 polymer ?
#
loop_
_entity_poly.entity_id
_entity_poly.type
_entity_poly.pdbx_seq_one_letter_code
_entity_poly.pdbx_strand_id
1 'polypeptide(L)'
;VMGAHATNWNAKSIGISFLGNYNNNRPTAAMISAAKGILADAVSRGQISSGYTLYGHRQVSATECPGTNLWNEIRTWAHWKA
;
A
#
# COMPACT_ATOMS: atom_id res chain seq x y z
N VAL A 1 -4.01 18.34 2.54
CA VAL A 1 -3.91 17.90 3.96
C VAL A 1 -2.89 16.76 4.03
N MET A 2 -2.10 16.67 5.10
CA MET A 2 -1.06 15.64 5.27
C MET A 2 -1.58 14.45 6.11
N GLY A 3 -1.17 13.23 5.77
CA GLY A 3 -1.51 12.02 6.52
C GLY A 3 -0.66 11.81 7.79
N ALA A 4 -1.00 10.79 8.57
CA ALA A 4 -0.28 10.37 9.77
C ALA A 4 -0.22 8.83 9.88
N HIS A 5 0.29 8.18 8.83
CA HIS A 5 0.27 6.72 8.69
C HIS A 5 1.64 6.06 8.72
N ALA A 6 2.71 6.75 8.29
CA ALA A 6 4.08 6.24 8.30
C ALA A 6 5.06 7.39 8.52
N THR A 7 5.71 7.41 9.69
CA THR A 7 6.68 8.44 10.09
C THR A 7 7.76 8.61 9.02
N ASN A 8 8.10 9.85 8.66
CA ASN A 8 9.00 10.24 7.56
C ASN A 8 8.49 9.99 6.13
N TRP A 9 7.32 9.38 5.96
CA TRP A 9 6.71 9.12 4.65
C TRP A 9 5.42 9.90 4.40
N ASN A 10 4.74 10.33 5.46
CA ASN A 10 3.47 11.09 5.41
C ASN A 10 3.43 12.27 4.42
N ALA A 11 4.55 12.96 4.19
CA ALA A 11 4.61 14.12 3.30
C ALA A 11 4.92 13.77 1.84
N LYS A 12 5.32 12.52 1.55
CA LYS A 12 5.84 12.10 0.23
C LYS A 12 5.21 10.82 -0.31
N SER A 13 4.17 10.30 0.35
CA SER A 13 3.47 9.10 -0.10
C SER A 13 1.97 9.21 0.15
N ILE A 14 1.24 8.31 -0.53
CA ILE A 14 -0.15 8.01 -0.21
C ILE A 14 -0.19 6.73 0.64
N GLY A 15 -1.00 6.73 1.69
CA GLY A 15 -1.26 5.55 2.52
C GLY A 15 -2.60 4.90 2.15
N ILE A 16 -2.59 3.65 1.71
CA ILE A 16 -3.80 2.86 1.45
C ILE A 16 -3.95 1.83 2.57
N SER A 17 -5.00 1.97 3.37
CA SER A 17 -5.31 1.03 4.46
C SER A 17 -6.41 0.06 4.04
N PHE A 18 -6.15 -1.23 4.15
CA PHE A 18 -7.14 -2.26 3.96
C PHE A 18 -7.83 -2.54 5.30
N LEU A 19 -9.16 -2.42 5.34
CA LEU A 19 -9.92 -2.66 6.56
C LEU A 19 -9.95 -4.15 6.92
N GLY A 20 -9.29 -4.52 8.03
CA GLY A 20 -9.24 -5.88 8.54
C GLY A 20 -7.92 -6.20 9.24
N ASN A 21 -7.74 -7.48 9.58
CA ASN A 21 -6.48 -8.02 10.12
C ASN A 21 -5.96 -9.13 9.20
N TYR A 22 -4.91 -8.83 8.43
CA TYR A 22 -4.34 -9.75 7.44
C TYR A 22 -3.13 -10.53 7.94
N ASN A 23 -2.85 -10.51 9.25
CA ASN A 23 -2.06 -11.60 9.84
C ASN A 23 -2.83 -12.92 9.77
N ASN A 24 -4.16 -12.87 9.92
CA ASN A 24 -5.02 -14.05 9.95
C ASN A 24 -5.85 -14.21 8.66
N ASN A 25 -6.43 -13.12 8.18
CA ASN A 25 -7.36 -13.15 7.04
C ASN A 25 -6.63 -12.89 5.71
N ARG A 26 -7.25 -13.28 4.60
CA ARG A 26 -6.80 -12.89 3.25
C ARG A 26 -7.64 -11.70 2.74
N PRO A 27 -7.05 -10.72 2.04
CA PRO A 27 -7.82 -9.69 1.35
C PRO A 27 -8.68 -10.33 0.26
N THR A 28 -9.87 -9.77 0.04
CA THR A 28 -10.75 -10.24 -1.05
C THR A 28 -10.21 -9.79 -2.41
N ALA A 29 -10.58 -10.51 -3.47
CA ALA A 29 -10.23 -10.11 -4.84
C ALA A 29 -10.76 -8.70 -5.17
N ALA A 30 -11.94 -8.33 -4.67
CA ALA A 30 -12.51 -6.99 -4.83
C ALA A 30 -11.65 -5.91 -4.17
N MET A 31 -11.14 -6.14 -2.95
CA MET A 31 -10.23 -5.21 -2.26
C MET A 31 -8.92 -5.03 -3.03
N ILE A 32 -8.34 -6.13 -3.53
CA ILE A 32 -7.13 -6.11 -4.36
C ILE A 32 -7.36 -5.29 -5.64
N SER A 33 -8.47 -5.55 -6.34
CA SER A 33 -8.83 -4.84 -7.57
C SER A 33 -9.03 -3.34 -7.31
N ALA A 34 -9.74 -2.99 -6.23
CA ALA A 34 -9.96 -1.60 -5.84
C ALA A 34 -8.64 -0.86 -5.55
N ALA A 35 -7.72 -1.48 -4.80
CA ALA A 35 -6.42 -0.88 -4.51
C ALA A 35 -5.56 -0.67 -5.76
N LYS A 36 -5.55 -1.64 -6.70
CA LYS A 36 -4.87 -1.47 -7.99
C LYS A 36 -5.51 -0.36 -8.83
N GLY A 37 -6.84 -0.25 -8.79
CA GLY A 37 -7.58 0.84 -9.43
C GLY A 37 -7.22 2.22 -8.86
N ILE A 38 -7.13 2.34 -7.54
CA ILE A 38 -6.70 3.57 -6.86
C ILE A 38 -5.28 3.97 -7.29
N LEU A 39 -4.35 3.02 -7.35
CA LEU A 39 -2.98 3.30 -7.81
C LEU A 39 -2.95 3.79 -9.25
N ALA A 40 -3.70 3.15 -10.16
CA ALA A 40 -3.77 3.55 -11.56
C ALA A 40 -4.40 4.95 -11.73
N ASP A 41 -5.48 5.24 -11.00
CA ASP A 41 -6.12 6.56 -11.02
C ASP A 41 -5.22 7.65 -10.40
N ALA A 42 -4.50 7.34 -9.33
CA ALA A 42 -3.54 8.26 -8.73
C ALA A 42 -2.39 8.61 -9.70
N VAL A 43 -1.92 7.64 -10.51
CA VAL A 43 -0.94 7.89 -11.57
C VAL A 43 -1.57 8.74 -12.69
N SER A 44 -2.77 8.39 -13.16
CA SER A 44 -3.42 9.11 -14.27
C SER A 44 -3.72 10.58 -13.94
N ARG A 45 -4.02 10.85 -12.66
CA ARG A 45 -4.26 12.21 -12.13
C ARG A 45 -2.97 12.96 -11.76
N GLY A 46 -1.80 12.34 -11.91
CA GLY A 46 -0.51 12.93 -11.53
C GLY A 46 -0.33 13.11 -10.02
N GLN A 47 -1.09 12.39 -9.19
CA GLN A 47 -0.98 12.44 -7.73
C GLN A 47 0.24 11.64 -7.22
N ILE A 48 0.62 10.60 -7.96
CA ILE A 48 1.88 9.85 -7.78
C ILE A 48 2.58 9.70 -9.13
N SER A 49 3.91 9.57 -9.11
CA SER A 49 4.69 9.32 -10.33
C SER A 49 4.32 7.96 -10.95
N SER A 50 4.35 7.85 -12.28
CA SER A 50 4.22 6.55 -12.97
C SER A 50 5.34 5.57 -12.61
N GLY A 51 6.48 6.06 -12.13
CA GLY A 51 7.58 5.28 -11.58
C GLY A 51 7.57 5.20 -10.05
N TYR A 52 6.40 5.26 -9.40
CA TYR A 52 6.31 5.18 -7.95
C TYR A 52 6.92 3.88 -7.40
N THR A 53 7.22 3.88 -6.10
CA THR A 53 7.67 2.70 -5.37
C THR A 53 6.55 2.24 -4.43
N LEU A 54 6.25 0.94 -4.47
CA LEU A 54 5.30 0.30 -3.57
C LEU A 54 6.05 -0.34 -2.39
N TYR A 55 5.67 0.06 -1.19
CA TYR A 55 6.14 -0.53 0.07
C TYR A 55 4.96 -1.02 0.91
N GLY A 56 5.20 -2.08 1.69
CA GLY A 56 4.37 -2.40 2.85
C GLY A 56 4.82 -1.58 4.06
N HIS A 57 3.90 -1.27 4.98
CA HIS A 57 4.19 -0.39 6.13
C HIS A 57 5.39 -0.88 6.97
N ARG A 58 5.54 -2.20 7.15
CA ARG A 58 6.67 -2.82 7.86
C ARG A 58 8.06 -2.59 7.25
N GLN A 59 8.17 -2.09 6.01
CA GLN A 59 9.48 -1.72 5.43
C GLN A 59 9.96 -0.36 5.91
N VAL A 60 9.04 0.47 6.39
CA VAL A 60 9.32 1.87 6.71
C VAL A 60 9.05 2.22 8.17
N SER A 61 8.55 1.24 8.94
CA SER A 61 8.22 1.37 10.35
C SER A 61 8.38 0.02 11.05
N ALA A 62 8.65 0.04 12.36
CA ALA A 62 8.69 -1.15 13.20
C ALA A 62 7.25 -1.60 13.54
N THR A 63 6.61 -2.30 12.61
CA THR A 63 5.22 -2.74 12.72
C THR A 63 5.00 -4.05 11.98
N GLU A 64 3.96 -4.81 12.36
CA GLU A 64 3.50 -5.96 11.58
C GLU A 64 2.63 -5.55 10.38
N CYS A 65 2.12 -4.32 10.30
CA CYS A 65 1.31 -3.87 9.18
C CYS A 65 2.07 -4.05 7.83
N PRO A 66 1.46 -4.59 6.76
CA PRO A 66 0.02 -4.78 6.52
C PRO A 66 -0.54 -6.15 6.94
N GLY A 67 0.22 -6.94 7.70
CA GLY A 67 -0.09 -8.32 8.03
C GLY A 67 0.39 -9.32 6.97
N THR A 68 0.71 -10.55 7.38
CA THR A 68 1.44 -11.53 6.54
C THR A 68 0.75 -11.86 5.20
N ASN A 69 -0.56 -12.04 5.16
CA ASN A 69 -1.25 -12.41 3.93
C ASN A 69 -1.28 -11.25 2.93
N LEU A 70 -1.59 -10.03 3.38
CA LEU A 70 -1.58 -8.85 2.51
C LEU A 70 -0.16 -8.46 2.10
N TRP A 71 0.82 -8.66 2.98
CA TRP A 71 2.23 -8.50 2.67
C TRP A 71 2.67 -9.42 1.52
N ASN A 72 2.31 -10.70 1.57
CA ASN A 72 2.64 -11.65 0.51
C ASN A 72 1.93 -11.30 -0.81
N GLU A 73 0.70 -10.79 -0.76
CA GLU A 73 -0.04 -10.32 -1.93
C GLU A 73 0.67 -9.13 -2.61
N ILE A 74 0.94 -8.04 -1.88
CA ILE A 74 1.48 -6.80 -2.49
C ILE A 74 2.90 -6.97 -3.04
N ARG A 75 3.66 -7.96 -2.55
CA ARG A 75 4.98 -8.32 -3.08
C ARG A 75 4.95 -8.83 -4.52
N THR A 76 3.78 -9.26 -5.00
CA THR A 76 3.59 -9.72 -6.38
C THR A 76 3.21 -8.58 -7.33
N TRP A 77 2.93 -7.38 -6.82
CA TRP A 77 2.45 -6.27 -7.63
C TRP A 77 3.61 -5.57 -8.34
N ALA A 78 3.28 -4.90 -9.45
CA ALA A 78 4.20 -3.96 -10.08
C ALA A 78 4.63 -2.88 -9.08
N HIS A 79 5.82 -2.31 -9.29
CA HIS A 79 6.42 -1.28 -8.44
C HIS A 79 6.82 -1.73 -7.03
N TRP A 80 6.60 -2.99 -6.66
CA TRP A 80 7.13 -3.55 -5.42
C TRP A 80 8.65 -3.38 -5.36
N LYS A 81 9.13 -2.84 -4.24
CA LYS A 81 10.56 -2.79 -3.94
C LYS A 81 10.83 -3.69 -2.73
N ALA A 82 11.67 -4.71 -2.95
CA ALA A 82 12.15 -5.60 -1.91
C ALA A 82 12.99 -4.83 -0.88
#